data_AF-A0A0H4C454-F1
#
_entry.id   AF-A0A0H4C454-F1
#
_cell.length_a   1.000
_cell.length_b   1.000
_cell.length_c   1.000
_cell.angle_alpha   90.00
_cell.angle_beta   90.00
_cell.angle_gamma   90.00
#
_symmetry.space_group_name_H-M   'P 1'
#
loop_
_entity.id
_entity.type
_entity.pdbx_description
1 polymer ?
#
loop_
_entity_poly.entity_id
_entity_poly.type
_entity_poly.pdbx_seq_one_letter_code
_entity_poly.pdbx_strand_id
1 'polypeptide(L)' 'MDGVRTATDIARNLGRQAFHTLVDVRRLTAAGQITPLPTAPAPPPPPAPPRPVTTDPDIALLKRLRDALEAL' A
#
# COMPACT_ATOMS: atom_id res chain seq x y z
N MET A 1 -22.71 -9.64 1.36
CA MET A 1 -21.23 -9.79 1.29
C MET A 1 -20.93 -11.18 1.81
N ASP A 2 -20.41 -12.03 0.95
CA ASP A 2 -20.32 -13.48 1.18
C ASP A 2 -19.15 -13.83 2.12
N GLY A 3 -18.48 -12.82 2.68
CA GLY A 3 -17.32 -12.95 3.56
C GLY A 3 -16.02 -13.39 2.86
N VAL A 4 -16.12 -13.97 1.66
CA VAL A 4 -14.98 -14.57 0.94
C VAL A 4 -14.27 -13.58 0.01
N ARG A 5 -15.00 -12.64 -0.59
CA ARG A 5 -14.42 -11.71 -1.58
C ARG A 5 -13.86 -10.46 -0.92
N THR A 6 -12.62 -10.11 -1.26
CA THR A 6 -12.00 -8.86 -0.86
C THR A 6 -12.49 -7.70 -1.73
N ALA A 7 -12.33 -6.46 -1.27
CA ALA A 7 -12.65 -5.28 -2.07
C ALA A 7 -11.88 -5.24 -3.40
N THR A 8 -10.66 -5.79 -3.44
CA THR A 8 -9.86 -5.92 -4.67
C THR A 8 -10.48 -6.91 -5.64
N ASP A 9 -10.99 -8.05 -5.16
CA ASP A 9 -11.67 -9.04 -6.00
C ASP A 9 -12.95 -8.45 -6.60
N ILE A 10 -13.69 -7.70 -5.79
CA ILE A 10 -14.90 -7.00 -6.22
C ILE A 10 -14.56 -5.96 -7.30
N ALA A 11 -13.50 -5.16 -7.09
CA ALA A 11 -13.07 -4.15 -8.05
C ALA A 11 -12.68 -4.76 -9.40
N ARG A 12 -11.92 -5.87 -9.38
CA ARG A 12 -11.56 -6.62 -10.59
C ARG A 12 -12.79 -7.12 -11.34
N ASN A 13 -13.76 -7.70 -10.64
CA ASN A 13 -15.00 -8.20 -11.25
C ASN A 13 -15.86 -7.08 -11.84
N LEU A 14 -15.82 -5.88 -11.26
CA LEU A 14 -16.57 -4.71 -11.74
C LEU A 14 -15.83 -3.91 -12.82
N GLY A 15 -14.58 -4.26 -13.14
CA GLY A 15 -13.73 -3.46 -14.04
C GLY A 15 -13.41 -2.07 -13.49
N ARG A 16 -13.43 -1.88 -12.17
CA ARG A 16 -13.15 -0.60 -11.49
C ARG A 16 -11.80 -0.62 -10.78
N GLN A 17 -11.28 0.57 -10.49
CA GLN A 17 -10.09 0.71 -9.66
C GLN A 17 -10.38 0.30 -8.21
N ALA A 18 -9.47 -0.49 -7.62
CA ALA A 18 -9.60 -1.02 -6.27
C ALA A 18 -9.78 0.05 -5.19
N PHE A 19 -9.17 1.22 -5.37
CA PHE A 19 -9.26 2.32 -4.41
C PHE A 19 -10.71 2.82 -4.23
N HIS A 20 -11.43 3.04 -5.33
CA HIS A 20 -12.82 3.50 -5.27
C HIS A 20 -13.72 2.48 -4.58
N THR A 21 -13.56 1.20 -4.92
CA THR A 21 -14.30 0.11 -4.26
C THR A 21 -13.98 0.02 -2.77
N LEU A 22 -12.73 0.24 -2.36
CA LEU A 22 -12.35 0.30 -0.93
C LEU A 22 -13.03 1.46 -0.20
N VAL A 23 -13.09 2.64 -0.82
CA VAL A 23 -13.78 3.81 -0.24
C VAL A 23 -15.28 3.52 -0.09
N ASP A 24 -15.91 2.93 -1.09
CA ASP A 24 -17.32 2.57 -1.05
C ASP A 24 -17.60 1.52 0.05
N VAL A 25 -16.79 0.47 0.13
CA VAL A 25 -16.88 -0.56 1.18
C VAL A 25 -16.69 0.06 2.57
N ARG A 26 -15.72 0.97 2.74
CA ARG A 26 -15.52 1.69 4.00
C ARG A 26 -16.74 2.54 4.38
N ARG A 27 -17.35 3.23 3.42
CA ARG A 27 -18.56 4.06 3.64
C ARG A 27 -19.77 3.21 4.01
N LEU A 28 -19.99 2.11 3.29
CA LEU A 28 -21.06 1.15 3.59
C LEU A 28 -20.89 0.54 4.99
N THR A 29 -19.65 0.25 5.39
CA THR A 29 -19.33 -0.23 6.74
C THR A 29 -19.64 0.82 7.80
N ALA A 30 -19.23 2.08 7.57
CA ALA A 30 -19.51 3.19 8.49
C ALA A 30 -21.01 3.48 8.62
N ALA A 31 -21.78 3.25 7.56
CA ALA A 31 -23.24 3.33 7.55
C ALA A 31 -23.93 2.10 8.18
N GLY A 32 -23.19 1.07 8.60
CA GLY A 32 -23.74 -0.16 9.17
C GLY A 32 -24.46 -1.06 8.16
N GLN A 33 -24.31 -0.80 6.86
CA GLN A 33 -24.98 -1.56 5.80
C GLN A 33 -24.28 -2.89 5.49
N ILE A 34 -22.98 -2.97 5.77
CA ILE A 34 -22.19 -4.20 5.66
C ILE A 34 -21.35 -4.38 6.92
N THR A 35 -21.26 -5.62 7.38
CA THR A 35 -20.40 -5.99 8.50
C THR A 35 -19.17 -6.71 7.95
N PRO A 36 -17.95 -6.17 8.13
CA PRO A 36 -16.73 -6.87 7.79
C PRO A 36 -16.62 -8.13 8.64
N LEU A 37 -16.27 -9.25 8.02
CA LEU A 37 -15.96 -10.45 8.77
C LEU A 37 -14.68 -10.20 9.58
N PRO A 38 -14.61 -10.59 10.86
CA PRO A 38 -13.38 -10.46 11.64
C PRO A 38 -12.25 -11.19 10.92
N THR A 39 -11.28 -10.42 10.41
CA THR A 39 -10.06 -11.00 9.85
C THR A 39 -9.30 -11.69 10.96
N ALA A 40 -8.98 -12.97 10.77
CA ALA A 40 -8.03 -13.66 11.63
C ALA A 40 -6.72 -12.85 11.68
N PRO A 41 -6.00 -12.84 12.82
CA PRO A 41 -4.72 -12.16 12.91
C PRO A 41 -3.83 -12.59 11.74
N ALA A 42 -3.37 -11.62 10.94
CA ALA A 42 -2.44 -11.92 9.88
C ALA A 42 -1.17 -12.54 10.50
N PRO A 43 -0.58 -13.56 9.85
CA PRO A 43 0.71 -14.07 10.29
C PRO A 43 1.72 -12.91 10.36
N PRO A 44 2.67 -12.95 11.31
CA PRO A 44 3.67 -11.90 11.43
C PRO A 44 4.38 -11.72 10.08
N PRO A 45 4.66 -10.47 9.68
CA PRO A 45 5.37 -10.23 8.44
C PRO A 45 6.73 -10.93 8.49
N PRO A 46 7.24 -11.42 7.35
CA PRO A 46 8.57 -11.99 7.30
C PRO A 46 9.60 -10.95 7.78
N PRO A 47 10.75 -11.39 8.33
CA PRO A 47 11.82 -10.47 8.72
C PRO A 47 12.15 -9.55 7.56
N ALA A 48 12.13 -8.24 7.82
CA ALA A 48 12.49 -7.26 6.81
C ALA A 48 13.91 -7.56 6.30
N PRO A 49 14.15 -7.49 4.98
CA PRO A 49 15.50 -7.65 4.45
C PRO A 49 16.43 -6.60 5.07
N PRO A 50 17.72 -6.92 5.27
CA PRO A 50 18.68 -5.96 5.78
C PRO A 50 18.65 -4.73 4.89
N ARG A 51 18.54 -3.54 5.52
CA ARG A 51 18.61 -2.29 4.78
C ARG A 51 19.98 -2.22 4.10
N PRO A 52 20.06 -1.85 2.81
CA PRO A 52 21.34 -1.64 2.17
C PRO A 52 22.10 -0.57 2.96
N VAL A 53 23.33 -0.90 3.35
CA VAL A 53 24.23 0.08 3.97
C VAL A 53 24.69 1.01 2.85
N THR A 54 24.13 2.21 2.80
CA THR A 54 24.57 3.23 1.85
C THR A 54 26.03 3.56 2.14
N THR A 55 26.87 3.42 1.12
CA THR A 55 28.31 3.61 1.27
C THR A 55 28.69 5.08 1.06
N ASP A 56 29.81 5.51 1.63
CA ASP A 56 30.36 6.87 1.45
C ASP A 56 30.42 7.34 -0.03
N PRO A 57 30.83 6.50 -1.02
CA PRO A 57 30.83 6.92 -2.42
C PRO A 57 29.43 7.23 -2.98
N ASP A 58 28.36 6.55 -2.51
CA ASP A 58 26.99 6.85 -2.92
C ASP A 58 26.56 8.23 -2.43
N ILE A 59 26.94 8.59 -1.20
CA ILE A 59 26.68 9.91 -0.63
C ILE A 59 27.45 11.00 -1.38
N ALA A 60 28.71 10.74 -1.73
CA ALA A 60 29.52 11.67 -2.52
C ALA A 60 28.94 11.90 -3.93
N LEU A 61 28.38 10.87 -4.55
CA LEU A 61 27.68 10.97 -5.83
C LEU A 61 26.40 11.81 -5.70
N LEU A 62 25.57 11.54 -4.71
CA LEU A 62 24.32 12.27 -4.48
C LEU A 62 24.57 13.76 -4.19
N LYS A 63 25.63 14.09 -3.44
CA LYS A 63 26.05 15.48 -3.24
C LYS A 63 26.42 16.15 -4.56
N ARG A 64 27.26 15.52 -5.37
CA ARG A 64 27.63 16.04 -6.71
C ARG A 64 26.41 16.26 -7.60
N LEU A 65 25.46 15.34 -7.59
CA LEU A 65 24.23 15.45 -8.37
C LEU A 65 23.40 16.65 -7.94
N ARG A 66 23.24 16.85 -6.62
CA ARG A 66 22.53 18.02 -6.09
C ARG A 66 23.22 19.32 -6.48
N ASP A 67 24.54 19.40 -6.30
CA ASP A 67 25.32 20.60 -6.61
C ASP A 67 25.17 20.97 -8.10
N ALA A 68 25.12 19.97 -9.00
CA ALA A 68 24.89 20.18 -10.43
C ALA A 68 23.46 20.65 -10.77
N LEU A 69 22.46 20.26 -9.97
CA LEU A 69 21.07 20.72 -10.13
C LEU A 69 20.85 22.11 -9.55
N GLU A 70 21.56 22.48 -8.48
CA GLU A 70 21.50 23.82 -7.88
C GLU A 70 22.27 24.87 -8.70
N ALA A 71 23.23 24.43 -9.52
CA ALA A 71 24.00 25.30 -10.41
C ALA A 71 23.29 25.63 -11.75
N LEU A 72 22.09 25.10 -11.98
CA LEU A 72 21.25 25.33 -13.16
C LEU A 72 20.16 26.38 -12.87
#